data_AF-A0A0D3FIX3-F1
#
_entry.id   AF-A0A0D3FIX3-F1
#
_cell.length_a   1.000
_cell.length_b   1.000
_cell.length_c   1.000
_cell.angle_alpha   90.00
_cell.angle_beta   90.00
_cell.angle_gamma   90.00
#
_symmetry.space_group_name_H-M   'P 1'
#
loop_
_entity.id
_entity.type
_entity.pdbx_description
1 polymer ?
#
loop_
_entity_poly.entity_id
_entity_poly.type
_entity_poly.pdbx_seq_one_letter_code
_entity_poly.pdbx_strand_id
1 'polypeptide(L)'
;MARLAALLVSLAMLMAAVTAARVERAGAGFYTPPSPSTCGLKIGYYHDKCPHAEAIVKGVVAAALHRDPGVGAGLIRMLFHDCFVESAPSVS
;
A
#
# COMPACT_ATOMS: atom_id res chain seq x y z
N MET A 1 27.45 -52.55 -19.03
CA MET A 1 26.20 -52.33 -18.27
C MET A 1 26.38 -51.41 -17.06
N ALA A 2 27.28 -51.71 -16.09
CA ALA A 2 27.47 -50.89 -14.88
C ALA A 2 27.91 -49.43 -15.14
N ARG A 3 28.78 -49.20 -16.14
CA ARG A 3 29.22 -47.85 -16.54
C ARG A 3 28.10 -47.00 -17.13
N LEU A 4 27.18 -47.62 -17.88
CA LEU A 4 26.02 -46.94 -18.46
C LEU A 4 25.03 -46.57 -17.35
N ALA A 5 24.78 -47.47 -16.40
CA ALA A 5 23.93 -47.20 -15.24
C ALA A 5 24.49 -46.05 -14.37
N ALA A 6 25.79 -46.02 -14.12
CA ALA A 6 26.43 -44.92 -13.37
C ALA A 6 26.34 -43.57 -14.09
N LEU A 7 26.44 -43.57 -15.42
CA LEU A 7 26.28 -42.36 -16.23
C LEU A 7 24.83 -41.83 -16.17
N LEU A 8 23.84 -42.72 -16.22
CA LEU A 8 22.42 -42.35 -16.15
C LEU A 8 22.04 -41.82 -14.76
N VAL A 9 22.55 -42.44 -13.68
CA VAL A 9 22.29 -41.98 -12.31
C VAL A 9 22.95 -40.62 -12.04
N SER A 10 24.18 -40.42 -12.51
CA SER A 10 24.87 -39.12 -12.36
C SER A 10 24.18 -38.01 -13.16
N LEU A 11 23.71 -38.30 -14.38
CA LEU A 11 22.94 -37.34 -15.18
C LEU A 11 21.60 -37.00 -14.51
N ALA A 12 20.87 -37.99 -13.99
CA ALA A 12 19.60 -37.78 -13.30
C ALA A 12 19.77 -36.92 -12.03
N MET A 13 20.84 -37.14 -11.25
CA MET A 13 21.18 -36.34 -10.08
C MET A 13 21.53 -34.89 -10.45
N LEU A 14 22.27 -34.68 -11.54
CA LEU A 14 22.54 -33.33 -12.04
C LEU A 14 21.26 -32.59 -12.44
N MET A 15 20.34 -33.27 -13.15
CA MET A 15 19.08 -32.66 -13.58
C MET A 15 18.18 -32.32 -12.37
N ALA A 16 18.13 -33.17 -11.35
CA ALA A 16 17.38 -32.91 -10.11
C ALA A 16 17.96 -31.72 -9.32
N ALA A 17 19.29 -31.56 -9.28
CA ALA A 17 19.94 -30.42 -8.65
C ALA A 17 19.66 -29.10 -9.41
N VAL A 18 19.68 -29.14 -10.75
CA VAL A 18 19.37 -27.97 -11.59
C VAL A 18 17.91 -27.54 -11.47
N THR A 19 16.96 -28.48 -11.35
CA THR A 19 15.54 -28.14 -11.15
C THR A 19 15.25 -27.60 -9.75
N ALA A 20 15.92 -28.11 -8.71
CA ALA A 20 15.80 -27.58 -7.34
C ALA A 20 16.33 -26.14 -7.23
N ALA A 21 17.38 -25.78 -7.98
CA ALA A 21 17.93 -24.43 -8.04
C ALA A 21 17.04 -23.40 -8.78
N ARG A 22 15.99 -23.86 -9.49
CA ARG A 22 15.02 -23.00 -10.19
C ARG A 22 13.67 -22.87 -9.47
N VAL A 23 13.57 -23.38 -8.24
CA VAL A 23 12.47 -22.99 -7.35
C VAL A 23 12.78 -21.58 -6.83
N GLU A 24 12.65 -20.58 -7.72
CA GLU A 24 12.27 -19.25 -7.28
C GLU A 24 10.96 -19.44 -6.55
N ARG A 25 11.02 -19.33 -5.22
CA ARG A 25 9.85 -19.05 -4.42
C ARG A 25 9.13 -17.92 -5.12
N ALA A 26 7.95 -18.20 -5.68
CA ALA A 26 6.97 -17.18 -5.99
C ALA A 26 6.62 -16.55 -4.63
N GLY A 27 7.44 -15.57 -4.26
CA GLY A 27 7.31 -14.82 -3.03
C GLY A 27 5.98 -14.09 -3.07
N ALA A 28 5.26 -14.22 -1.95
CA ALA A 28 4.26 -13.30 -1.42
C ALA A 28 3.56 -12.39 -2.44
N GLY A 29 2.26 -12.61 -2.64
CA GLY A 29 1.39 -11.59 -3.21
C GLY A 29 1.53 -10.29 -2.43
N PHE A 30 2.25 -9.33 -3.01
CA PHE A 30 2.33 -7.97 -2.50
C PHE A 30 1.00 -7.29 -2.83
N TYR A 31 0.14 -7.09 -1.83
CA TYR A 31 -0.88 -6.05 -1.91
C TYR A 31 -0.12 -4.72 -1.94
N THR A 32 0.10 -4.17 -3.13
CA THR A 32 0.49 -2.77 -3.29
C THR A 32 -0.78 -1.95 -3.21
N PRO A 33 -1.06 -1.24 -2.10
CA PRO A 33 -2.17 -0.31 -2.06
C PRO A 33 -1.99 0.71 -3.18
N PRO A 34 -3.08 1.06 -3.91
CA PRO A 34 -3.01 2.10 -4.92
C PRO A 34 -2.46 3.37 -4.29
N SER A 35 -1.57 4.06 -5.01
CA SER A 35 -1.10 5.36 -4.57
C SER A 35 -2.32 6.31 -4.53
N PRO A 36 -2.53 7.12 -3.48
CA PRO A 36 -3.63 8.08 -3.47
C PRO A 36 -3.58 9.04 -4.68
N SER A 37 -2.38 9.26 -5.23
CA SER A 37 -2.14 10.00 -6.48
C SER A 37 -2.80 9.37 -7.71
N THR A 38 -2.99 8.05 -7.74
CA THR A 38 -3.68 7.35 -8.85
C THR A 38 -5.20 7.41 -8.71
N CYS A 39 -5.73 7.92 -7.60
CA CYS A 39 -7.17 8.03 -7.28
C CYS A 39 -7.68 9.49 -7.31
N GLY A 40 -6.98 10.39 -8.02
CA GLY A 40 -7.43 11.77 -8.24
C GLY A 40 -7.14 12.76 -7.09
N LEU A 41 -6.49 12.33 -6.01
CA LEU A 41 -5.97 13.24 -5.00
C LEU A 41 -4.67 13.89 -5.48
N LYS A 42 -4.57 15.22 -5.33
CA LYS A 42 -3.36 15.98 -5.64
C LYS A 42 -3.14 17.07 -4.60
N ILE A 43 -1.87 17.35 -4.30
CA ILE A 43 -1.49 18.51 -3.49
C ILE A 43 -1.89 19.78 -4.23
N GLY A 44 -2.46 20.76 -3.52
CA GLY A 44 -2.94 21.99 -4.14
C GLY A 44 -4.17 21.78 -5.02
N TYR A 45 -5.01 20.77 -4.74
CA TYR A 45 -6.23 20.51 -5.52
C TYR A 45 -7.10 21.77 -5.69
N TYR A 46 -7.18 22.59 -4.64
CA TYR A 46 -7.99 23.80 -4.61
C TYR A 46 -7.30 25.04 -5.15
N HIS A 47 -6.05 24.99 -5.61
CA HIS A 47 -5.26 26.15 -5.99
C HIS A 47 -6.01 27.12 -6.93
N ASP A 48 -6.63 26.60 -7.99
CA ASP A 48 -7.27 27.43 -9.03
C ASP A 48 -8.73 27.81 -8.71
N LYS A 49 -9.35 27.16 -7.72
CA LYS A 49 -10.77 27.38 -7.36
C LYS A 49 -10.92 28.16 -6.06
N CYS A 50 -10.11 27.82 -5.07
CA CYS A 50 -10.08 28.43 -3.75
C CYS A 50 -8.65 28.34 -3.17
N PRO A 51 -7.74 29.24 -3.57
CA PRO A 51 -6.32 29.16 -3.21
C PRO A 51 -6.08 29.25 -1.70
N HIS A 52 -7.00 29.85 -0.96
CA HIS A 52 -6.90 30.03 0.49
C HIS A 52 -7.54 28.90 1.30
N ALA A 53 -8.11 27.87 0.67
CA ALA A 53 -8.85 26.81 1.36
C ALA A 53 -8.02 26.17 2.49
N GLU A 54 -6.80 25.73 2.18
CA GLU A 54 -5.91 25.09 3.17
C GLU A 54 -5.54 26.05 4.31
N ALA A 55 -5.28 27.32 3.99
CA ALA A 55 -4.93 28.34 4.98
C ALA A 55 -6.11 28.67 5.91
N ILE A 56 -7.32 28.78 5.37
CA ILE A 56 -8.55 29.03 6.15
C ILE A 56 -8.80 27.88 7.12
N VAL A 57 -8.78 26.63 6.63
CA VAL A 57 -8.99 25.45 7.47
C VAL A 57 -7.94 25.39 8.59
N LYS A 58 -6.66 25.60 8.25
CA LYS A 58 -5.57 25.63 9.24
C LYS A 58 -5.79 26.71 10.30
N GLY A 59 -6.20 27.91 9.90
CA GLY A 59 -6.45 29.02 10.84
C GLY A 59 -7.60 28.73 11.80
N VAL A 60 -8.72 28.21 11.28
CA VAL A 60 -9.90 27.85 12.10
C VAL A 60 -9.56 26.71 13.06
N VAL A 61 -8.91 25.65 12.57
CA VAL A 61 -8.51 24.51 13.41
C VAL A 61 -7.51 24.95 14.48
N ALA A 62 -6.52 25.78 14.15
CA ALA A 62 -5.58 26.31 15.14
C ALA A 62 -6.30 27.11 16.23
N ALA A 63 -7.20 28.03 15.85
CA ALA A 63 -7.99 28.80 16.81
C ALA A 63 -8.87 27.90 17.71
N ALA A 64 -9.44 26.83 17.15
CA ALA A 64 -10.22 25.86 17.91
C ALA A 64 -9.33 25.06 18.89
N LEU A 65 -8.16 24.62 18.46
CA LEU A 65 -7.17 23.92 19.30
C LEU A 65 -6.70 24.79 20.47
N HIS A 66 -6.48 26.09 20.24
CA HIS A 66 -6.12 27.03 21.29
C HIS A 66 -7.21 27.18 22.36
N ARG A 67 -8.48 26.98 22.01
CA ARG A 67 -9.62 27.04 22.95
C ARG A 67 -9.83 25.71 23.66
N ASP A 68 -9.73 24.61 22.93
CA ASP A 68 -9.88 23.25 23.44
C ASP A 68 -8.92 22.28 22.70
N PRO A 69 -7.85 21.82 23.36
CA PRO A 69 -6.93 20.84 22.79
C PRO A 69 -7.61 19.52 22.36
N GLY A 70 -8.75 19.17 22.98
CA GLY A 70 -9.51 17.96 22.67
C GLY A 70 -10.08 17.94 21.25
N VAL A 71 -10.28 19.11 20.63
CA VAL A 71 -10.76 19.23 19.24
C VAL A 71 -9.83 18.52 18.26
N GLY A 72 -8.52 18.55 18.48
CA GLY A 72 -7.55 17.89 17.60
C GLY A 72 -7.74 16.38 17.57
N ALA A 73 -7.84 15.77 18.74
CA ALA A 73 -8.13 14.34 18.87
C ALA A 73 -9.51 13.99 18.28
N GLY A 74 -10.52 14.85 18.49
CA GLY A 74 -11.86 14.69 17.94
C GLY A 74 -11.91 14.70 16.41
N LEU A 75 -11.21 15.66 15.77
CA LEU A 75 -11.16 15.76 14.30
C LEU A 75 -10.50 14.54 13.67
N ILE A 76 -9.38 14.08 14.23
CA ILE A 76 -8.68 12.88 13.74
C ILE A 76 -9.55 11.63 13.95
N ARG A 77 -10.21 11.50 15.11
CA ARG A 77 -11.14 10.41 15.37
C ARG A 77 -12.30 10.40 14.37
N MET A 78 -12.87 11.56 14.04
CA MET A 78 -13.97 11.65 13.08
C MET A 78 -13.51 11.27 11.67
N LEU A 79 -12.33 11.73 11.24
CA LEU A 79 -11.74 11.32 9.95
C LEU A 79 -11.60 9.80 9.84
N PHE A 80 -11.06 9.16 10.88
CA PHE A 80 -10.98 7.70 10.90
C PHE A 80 -12.37 7.04 10.94
N HIS A 81 -13.32 7.60 11.68
CA HIS A 81 -14.68 7.08 11.74
C HIS A 81 -15.37 7.12 10.37
N ASP A 82 -15.24 8.21 9.63
CA ASP A 82 -15.84 8.36 8.30
C ASP A 82 -15.19 7.43 7.27
N CYS A 83 -13.88 7.21 7.35
CA CYS A 83 -13.18 6.31 6.41
C CYS A 83 -13.31 4.83 6.75
N PHE A 84 -13.35 4.43 8.03
CA PHE A 84 -13.43 3.02 8.42
C PHE A 84 -14.84 2.43 8.33
N VAL A 85 -15.89 3.27 8.37
CA VAL A 85 -17.27 2.81 8.24
C VAL A 85 -17.62 2.43 6.79
N GLU A 86 -16.78 2.79 5.82
CA GLU A 86 -16.99 2.53 4.39
C GLU A 86 -16.06 1.43 3.82
N SER A 87 -16.01 0.24 4.45
CA SER A 87 -15.31 -0.92 3.87
C SER A 87 -16.16 -1.68 2.84
N ALA A 88 -16.88 -0.98 1.95
CA ALA A 88 -17.47 -1.56 0.75
C ALA A 88 -16.72 -1.01 -0.47
N PRO A 89 -16.14 -1.86 -1.33
CA PRO A 89 -15.31 -1.39 -2.42
C PRO A 89 -16.23 -0.74 -3.48
N SER A 90 -16.20 0.58 -3.58
CA SER A 90 -16.60 1.27 -4.80
C SER A 90 -15.52 1.02 -5.86
N VAL A 91 -15.59 -0.18 -6.45
CA VAL A 91 -15.01 -0.45 -7.76
C VAL A 91 -15.70 0.50 -8.74
N SER A 92 -14.93 1.43 -9.29
CA SER A 92 -15.23 2.11 -10.56
C SER A 92 -14.01 1.99 -11.45
#